data_AF-A0A3A1NNW4-F1
#
_entry.id   AF-A0A3A1NNW4-F1
#
_cell.length_a   1.000
_cell.length_b   1.000
_cell.length_c   1.000
_cell.angle_alpha   90.00
_cell.angle_beta   90.00
_cell.angle_gamma   90.00
#
_symmetry.space_group_name_H-M   'P 1'
#
loop_
_entity.id
_entity.type
_entity.pdbx_description
1 polymer ?
#
loop_
_entity_poly.entity_id
_entity_poly.type
_entity_poly.pdbx_seq_one_letter_code
_entity_poly.pdbx_strand_id
1 'polypeptide(L)'
;MFNEPVGWDKYVERPRLVFYGIGLLLMHGSYTSLLKYSDNPKSFFFYANVFIFFGGILLSQITWSKRFKNVFIPKIKEKLKKQDNFNISITKNQLQKLYNGFVQYDMIHSEQTNLDDFIEVFLKDWHTHNSKIFFKLDAPSCREFYELFKLKFPTNSLSLIDFFKRSDTIRRKDGKPYKYSTIKDAKSRTPVSNRSEDLKAIFESL
;
A
#
# COMPACT_ATOMS: atom_id res chain seq x y z
N MET A 1 26.93 -18.08 22.88
CA MET A 1 25.62 -17.95 22.18
C MET A 1 25.54 -16.60 21.46
N PHE A 2 26.60 -16.22 20.71
CA PHE A 2 26.81 -14.93 20.03
C PHE A 2 27.55 -15.11 18.67
N ASN A 3 27.36 -16.26 18.00
CA ASN A 3 28.12 -16.61 16.79
C ASN A 3 27.36 -16.39 15.47
N GLU A 4 26.28 -15.62 15.45
CA GLU A 4 25.70 -15.18 14.17
C GLU A 4 26.37 -13.86 13.74
N PRO A 5 26.84 -13.74 12.49
CA PRO A 5 27.36 -12.48 11.99
C PRO A 5 26.26 -11.41 12.14
N VAL A 6 26.60 -10.31 12.81
CA VAL A 6 25.68 -9.22 13.16
C VAL A 6 25.31 -8.45 11.90
N GLY A 7 24.50 -9.06 11.05
CA GLY A 7 23.75 -8.40 9.99
C GLY A 7 22.46 -7.90 10.59
N TRP A 8 22.32 -6.58 10.73
CA TRP A 8 21.07 -5.97 11.18
C TRP A 8 19.95 -6.23 10.17
N ASP A 9 19.17 -7.31 10.33
CA ASP A 9 17.94 -7.51 9.56
C ASP A 9 16.84 -6.65 10.18
N LYS A 10 16.60 -5.49 9.55
CA LYS A 10 15.56 -4.53 9.93
C LYS A 10 14.19 -5.17 10.12
N TYR A 11 13.87 -6.24 9.39
CA TYR A 11 12.57 -6.91 9.48
C TYR A 11 12.48 -7.91 10.64
N VAL A 12 13.60 -8.28 11.24
CA VAL A 12 13.67 -9.14 12.43
C VAL A 12 13.87 -8.30 13.69
N GLU A 13 14.77 -7.31 13.64
CA GLU A 13 15.13 -6.48 14.79
C GLU A 13 14.05 -5.48 15.17
N ARG A 14 13.30 -4.90 14.21
CA ARG A 14 12.20 -3.98 14.54
C ARG A 14 11.09 -4.65 15.34
N PRO A 15 10.55 -5.82 14.94
CA PRO A 15 9.62 -6.57 15.78
C PRO A 15 10.20 -6.91 17.14
N ARG A 16 11.46 -7.38 17.22
CA ARG A 16 12.14 -7.69 18.50
C ARG A 16 12.10 -6.52 19.47
N LEU A 17 12.47 -5.33 19.01
CA LEU A 17 12.44 -4.11 19.82
C LEU A 17 11.06 -3.79 20.39
N VAL A 18 9.98 -4.04 19.63
CA VAL A 18 8.61 -3.85 20.12
C VAL A 18 8.29 -4.84 21.25
N PHE A 19 8.62 -6.12 21.07
CA PHE A 19 8.42 -7.14 22.10
C PHE A 19 9.26 -6.86 23.35
N TYR A 20 10.50 -6.39 23.20
CA TYR A 20 11.33 -5.95 24.33
C TYR A 20 10.75 -4.73 25.02
N GLY A 21 10.28 -3.74 24.28
CA GLY A 21 9.64 -2.55 24.85
C GLY A 21 8.42 -2.92 25.69
N ILE A 22 7.53 -3.77 25.16
CA ILE A 22 6.36 -4.25 25.88
C ILE A 22 6.78 -5.10 27.10
N GLY A 23 7.72 -6.03 26.92
CA GLY A 23 8.22 -6.88 28.00
C GLY A 23 8.82 -6.07 29.15
N LEU A 24 9.65 -5.07 28.83
CA LEU A 24 10.25 -4.14 29.80
C LEU A 24 9.21 -3.30 30.52
N LEU A 25 8.20 -2.78 29.83
CA LEU A 25 7.11 -2.03 30.45
C LEU A 25 6.33 -2.91 31.45
N LEU A 26 6.01 -4.15 31.07
CA LEU A 26 5.33 -5.10 31.96
C LEU A 26 6.19 -5.45 33.18
N MET A 27 7.48 -5.73 32.98
CA MET A 27 8.40 -6.01 34.09
C MET A 27 8.56 -4.81 35.02
N HIS A 28 8.72 -3.60 34.48
CA HIS A 28 8.92 -2.40 35.28
C HIS A 28 7.66 -2.01 36.08
N GLY A 29 6.48 -2.08 35.45
CA GLY A 29 5.21 -1.79 36.13
C GLY A 29 4.82 -2.82 37.19
N SER A 30 5.13 -4.10 36.96
CA SER A 30 4.88 -5.15 37.96
C SER A 30 5.90 -5.16 39.08
N TYR A 31 7.15 -4.76 38.83
CA TYR A 31 8.22 -4.76 39.85
C TYR A 31 7.90 -3.85 41.04
N THR A 32 7.42 -2.63 40.79
CA THR A 32 7.04 -1.69 41.86
C THR A 32 5.87 -2.22 42.69
N SER A 33 4.91 -2.89 42.03
CA SER A 33 3.78 -3.53 42.68
C SER A 33 4.18 -4.78 43.47
N LEU A 34 5.15 -5.57 42.98
CA LEU A 34 5.70 -6.72 43.69
C LEU A 34 6.35 -6.32 45.01
N LEU A 35 7.14 -5.24 45.02
CA LEU A 35 7.73 -4.72 46.24
C LEU A 35 6.66 -4.28 47.24
N LYS A 36 5.61 -3.59 46.77
CA LYS A 36 4.51 -3.11 47.62
C LYS A 36 3.70 -4.23 48.27
N TYR A 37 3.52 -5.37 47.59
CA TYR A 37 2.76 -6.51 48.11
C TYR A 37 3.64 -7.63 48.66
N SER A 38 4.96 -7.39 48.80
CA SER A 38 5.91 -8.40 49.27
C SER A 38 5.67 -8.84 50.72
N ASP A 39 5.18 -7.94 51.57
CA ASP A 39 4.83 -8.23 52.96
C ASP A 39 3.57 -9.11 53.11
N ASN A 40 2.77 -9.27 52.05
CA ASN A 40 1.61 -10.16 52.02
C ASN A 40 1.60 -11.05 50.77
N PRO A 41 2.49 -12.06 50.71
CA PRO A 41 2.69 -12.89 49.53
C PRO A 41 1.52 -13.81 49.21
N LYS A 42 0.53 -13.93 50.12
CA LYS A 42 -0.71 -14.69 49.87
C LYS A 42 -1.77 -13.89 49.11
N SER A 43 -1.55 -12.59 48.91
CA SER A 43 -2.47 -11.73 48.17
C SER A 43 -2.55 -12.13 46.69
N PHE A 44 -3.76 -12.12 46.13
CA PHE A 44 -3.98 -12.29 44.69
C PHE A 44 -3.13 -11.32 43.86
N PHE A 45 -2.99 -10.07 44.32
CA PHE A 45 -2.20 -9.05 43.63
C PHE A 45 -0.71 -9.40 43.55
N PHE A 46 -0.17 -10.11 44.54
CA PHE A 46 1.21 -10.57 44.49
C PHE A 46 1.40 -11.58 43.34
N TYR A 47 0.57 -12.63 43.30
CA TYR A 47 0.63 -13.64 42.23
C TYR A 47 0.35 -13.07 40.84
N ALA A 48 -0.62 -12.16 40.70
CA ALA A 48 -0.92 -11.50 39.44
C ALA A 48 0.29 -10.71 38.92
N ASN A 49 0.97 -9.96 39.80
CA ASN A 49 2.17 -9.21 39.40
C ASN A 49 3.36 -10.11 39.10
N VAL A 50 3.54 -11.23 39.82
CA VAL A 50 4.56 -12.24 39.50
C VAL A 50 4.32 -12.80 38.09
N PHE A 51 3.07 -13.14 37.78
CA PHE A 51 2.69 -13.64 36.46
C PHE A 51 2.97 -12.61 35.35
N ILE A 52 2.62 -11.34 35.57
CA ILE A 52 2.89 -10.25 34.61
C ILE A 52 4.39 -10.07 34.40
N PHE A 53 5.18 -10.11 35.48
CA PHE A 53 6.63 -9.98 35.42
C PHE A 53 7.28 -11.09 34.58
N PHE A 54 6.95 -12.35 34.88
CA PHE A 54 7.43 -13.49 34.09
C PHE A 54 6.88 -13.49 32.67
N GLY A 55 5.65 -13.01 32.46
CA GLY A 55 5.09 -12.77 31.14
C GLY A 55 5.94 -11.82 30.29
N GLY A 56 6.46 -10.74 30.89
CA GLY A 56 7.38 -9.81 30.23
C GLY A 56 8.72 -10.46 29.83
N ILE A 57 9.26 -11.32 30.69
CA ILE A 57 10.46 -12.12 30.37
C ILE A 57 10.18 -13.07 29.20
N LEU A 58 9.08 -13.82 29.27
CA LEU A 58 8.70 -14.78 28.22
C LEU A 58 8.48 -14.11 26.86
N LEU A 59 7.82 -12.95 26.84
CA LEU A 59 7.63 -12.16 25.61
C LEU A 59 8.96 -11.77 24.97
N SER A 60 9.94 -11.39 25.78
CA SER A 60 11.28 -11.05 25.31
C SER A 60 12.01 -12.28 24.75
N GLN A 61 11.93 -13.43 25.45
CA GLN A 61 12.58 -14.67 25.05
C GLN A 61 11.97 -15.30 23.79
N ILE A 62 10.66 -15.17 23.57
CA ILE A 62 9.95 -15.74 22.42
C ILE A 62 10.54 -15.27 21.09
N THR A 63 11.10 -14.06 21.06
CA THR A 63 11.66 -13.43 19.85
C THR A 63 12.97 -14.06 19.36
N TRP A 64 13.62 -14.86 20.20
CA TRP A 64 14.82 -15.65 19.86
C TRP A 64 14.47 -17.07 19.38
N SER A 65 13.21 -17.49 19.50
CA SER A 65 12.82 -18.83 19.09
C SER A 65 12.90 -19.02 17.56
N LYS A 66 13.25 -20.24 17.12
CA LYS A 66 13.22 -20.60 15.69
C LYS A 66 11.83 -20.39 15.08
N ARG A 67 10.76 -20.62 15.84
CA ARG A 67 9.37 -20.38 15.40
C ARG A 67 9.11 -18.90 15.11
N PHE A 68 9.63 -17.98 15.91
CA PHE A 68 9.49 -16.55 15.66
C PHE A 68 10.16 -16.16 14.33
N LYS A 69 11.43 -16.56 14.12
CA LYS A 69 12.18 -16.26 12.89
C LYS A 69 11.54 -16.90 11.65
N ASN A 70 11.06 -18.14 11.74
CA ASN A 70 10.63 -18.91 10.57
C ASN A 70 9.12 -18.83 10.26
N VAL A 71 8.28 -18.46 11.24
CA VAL A 71 6.82 -18.42 11.05
C VAL A 71 6.27 -17.01 11.19
N PHE A 72 6.71 -16.29 12.21
CA PHE A 72 6.15 -14.97 12.52
C PHE A 72 6.72 -13.87 11.61
N ILE A 73 8.04 -13.86 11.39
CA ILE A 73 8.67 -12.86 10.50
C ILE A 73 8.14 -12.95 9.06
N PRO A 74 8.02 -14.13 8.42
CA PRO A 74 7.44 -14.23 7.08
C PRO A 74 5.99 -13.71 7.02
N LYS A 75 5.15 -14.07 8.01
CA LYS A 75 3.76 -13.57 8.08
C LYS A 75 3.68 -12.05 8.22
N ILE A 76 4.58 -11.44 9.01
CA ILE A 76 4.68 -9.99 9.11
C ILE A 76 5.15 -9.41 7.78
N LYS A 77 6.21 -9.97 7.17
CA LYS A 77 6.71 -9.53 5.86
C LYS A 77 5.62 -9.60 4.79
N GLU A 78 4.78 -10.63 4.80
CA GLU A 78 3.64 -10.79 3.90
C GLU A 78 2.57 -9.74 4.14
N LYS A 79 2.14 -9.52 5.39
CA LYS A 79 1.17 -8.45 5.73
C LYS A 79 1.71 -7.04 5.47
N LEU A 80 3.02 -6.84 5.62
CA LEU A 80 3.70 -5.58 5.32
C LEU A 80 4.09 -5.45 3.85
N LYS A 81 3.89 -6.50 3.03
CA LYS A 81 4.12 -6.42 1.61
C LYS A 81 3.11 -5.41 1.07
N LYS A 82 3.64 -4.24 0.72
CA LYS A 82 2.83 -3.13 0.25
C LYS A 82 2.16 -3.61 -1.05
N GLN A 83 0.83 -3.66 -1.05
CA GLN A 83 0.07 -3.86 -2.28
C GLN A 83 0.20 -2.57 -3.07
N ASP A 84 1.20 -2.51 -3.94
CA ASP A 84 1.42 -1.39 -4.85
C ASP A 84 0.47 -1.60 -6.05
N ASN A 85 -0.78 -1.19 -5.85
CA ASN A 85 -1.87 -1.28 -6.83
C ASN A 85 -2.72 -0.01 -6.83
N PHE A 86 -3.73 0.08 -7.70
CA PHE A 86 -4.58 1.27 -7.76
C PHE A 86 -5.54 1.42 -6.57
N ASN A 87 -5.73 0.37 -5.77
CA ASN A 87 -6.60 0.33 -4.59
C ASN A 87 -7.96 1.01 -4.82
N ILE A 88 -8.59 0.66 -5.94
CA ILE A 88 -9.88 1.22 -6.36
C ILE A 88 -10.97 0.18 -6.27
N SER A 89 -12.13 0.60 -5.76
CA SER A 89 -13.34 -0.24 -5.79
C SER A 89 -14.06 0.00 -7.12
N ILE A 90 -13.61 -0.69 -8.18
CA ILE A 90 -14.21 -0.62 -9.52
C ILE A 90 -14.65 -2.01 -9.98
N THR A 91 -15.82 -2.10 -10.62
CA THR A 91 -16.29 -3.36 -11.19
C THR A 91 -15.71 -3.57 -12.60
N LYS A 92 -15.58 -4.84 -13.02
CA LYS A 92 -15.15 -5.17 -14.39
C LYS A 92 -16.06 -4.54 -15.46
N ASN A 93 -17.38 -4.49 -15.22
CA ASN A 93 -18.33 -3.86 -16.14
C ASN A 93 -18.07 -2.35 -16.28
N GLN A 94 -17.76 -1.65 -15.18
CA GLN A 94 -17.38 -0.24 -15.24
C GLN A 94 -16.06 -0.03 -15.99
N LEU A 95 -15.05 -0.88 -15.78
CA LEU A 95 -13.81 -0.82 -16.55
C LEU A 95 -14.04 -1.07 -18.05
N GLN A 96 -14.94 -1.98 -18.40
CA GLN A 96 -15.29 -2.26 -19.79
C GLN A 96 -16.00 -1.06 -20.44
N LYS A 97 -16.97 -0.45 -19.76
CA LYS A 97 -17.60 0.80 -20.24
C LYS A 97 -16.56 1.91 -20.43
N LEU A 98 -15.66 2.07 -19.45
CA LEU A 98 -14.61 3.07 -19.48
C LEU A 98 -13.69 2.82 -20.69
N TYR A 99 -13.21 1.59 -20.89
CA TYR A 99 -12.41 1.19 -22.07
C TYR A 99 -13.14 1.48 -23.38
N ASN A 100 -14.40 1.08 -23.51
CA ASN A 100 -15.19 1.31 -24.72
C ASN A 100 -15.33 2.80 -25.03
N GLY A 101 -15.55 3.64 -24.01
CA GLY A 101 -15.53 5.09 -24.15
C GLY A 101 -14.18 5.60 -24.65
N PHE A 102 -13.08 5.14 -24.05
CA PHE A 102 -11.73 5.50 -24.50
C PHE A 102 -11.45 5.10 -25.95
N VAL A 103 -11.98 3.96 -26.42
CA VAL A 103 -11.86 3.53 -27.82
C VAL A 103 -12.74 4.38 -28.73
N GLN A 104 -13.99 4.65 -28.35
CA GLN A 104 -14.94 5.43 -29.14
C GLN A 104 -14.43 6.83 -29.47
N TYR A 105 -13.78 7.50 -28.50
CA TYR A 105 -13.23 8.84 -28.67
C TYR A 105 -11.76 8.86 -29.16
N ASP A 106 -11.22 7.72 -29.59
CA ASP A 106 -9.82 7.53 -30.03
C ASP A 106 -8.77 8.02 -29.02
N MET A 107 -9.01 7.77 -27.74
CA MET A 107 -8.15 8.20 -26.63
C MET A 107 -7.17 7.12 -26.14
N ILE A 108 -7.30 5.89 -26.64
CA ILE A 108 -6.42 4.76 -26.32
C ILE A 108 -5.89 4.10 -27.59
N HIS A 109 -4.69 3.55 -27.52
CA HIS A 109 -4.11 2.79 -28.62
C HIS A 109 -4.61 1.33 -28.54
N SER A 110 -5.76 1.06 -29.16
CA SER A 110 -6.43 -0.26 -29.12
C SER A 110 -5.56 -1.41 -29.63
N GLU A 111 -4.67 -1.18 -30.59
CA GLU A 111 -3.73 -2.21 -31.09
C GLU A 111 -2.68 -2.64 -30.05
N GLN A 112 -2.39 -1.80 -29.04
CA GLN A 112 -1.38 -2.07 -28.01
C GLN A 112 -1.99 -2.30 -26.62
N THR A 113 -3.23 -1.86 -26.40
CA THR A 113 -3.95 -2.06 -25.13
C THR A 113 -5.26 -2.77 -25.40
N ASN A 114 -5.29 -4.06 -25.09
CA ASN A 114 -6.51 -4.84 -25.14
C ASN A 114 -7.38 -4.56 -23.91
N LEU A 115 -8.66 -4.94 -23.98
CA LEU A 115 -9.58 -4.82 -22.84
C LEU A 115 -9.06 -5.55 -21.60
N ASP A 116 -8.50 -6.74 -21.77
CA ASP A 116 -7.94 -7.52 -20.66
C ASP A 116 -6.75 -6.79 -20.02
N ASP A 117 -5.82 -6.26 -20.82
CA ASP A 117 -4.69 -5.47 -20.31
C ASP A 117 -5.17 -4.25 -19.53
N PHE A 118 -6.22 -3.60 -20.03
CA PHE A 118 -6.83 -2.46 -19.38
C PHE A 118 -7.41 -2.83 -18.01
N ILE A 119 -8.15 -3.94 -17.93
CA ILE A 119 -8.74 -4.45 -16.68
C ILE A 119 -7.64 -4.88 -15.71
N GLU A 120 -6.62 -5.58 -16.19
CA GLU A 120 -5.52 -6.07 -15.35
C GLU A 120 -4.77 -4.94 -14.68
N VAL A 121 -4.44 -3.87 -15.41
CA VAL A 121 -3.72 -2.72 -14.87
C VAL A 121 -4.44 -2.10 -13.68
N PHE A 122 -5.77 -2.04 -13.70
CA PHE A 122 -6.55 -1.41 -12.64
C PHE A 122 -6.89 -2.33 -11.46
N LEU A 123 -6.95 -3.65 -11.67
CA LEU A 123 -7.37 -4.61 -10.64
C LEU A 123 -6.23 -5.39 -9.97
N LYS A 124 -5.08 -5.56 -10.65
CA LYS A 124 -3.93 -6.30 -10.13
C LYS A 124 -2.87 -5.37 -9.56
N ASP A 125 -1.93 -5.96 -8.83
CA ASP A 125 -0.75 -5.25 -8.33
C ASP A 125 0.20 -4.91 -9.49
N TRP A 126 0.71 -3.67 -9.52
CA TRP A 126 1.44 -3.11 -10.67
C TRP A 126 2.65 -3.96 -11.11
N HIS A 127 3.27 -4.67 -10.17
CA HIS A 127 4.47 -5.48 -10.40
C HIS A 127 4.18 -6.98 -10.59
N THR A 128 2.91 -7.39 -10.68
CA THR A 128 2.50 -8.79 -10.84
C THR A 128 2.11 -9.15 -12.28
N HIS A 129 2.00 -8.15 -13.16
CA HIS A 129 1.64 -8.32 -14.56
C HIS A 129 2.52 -7.44 -15.45
N ASN A 130 2.52 -7.72 -16.76
CA ASN A 130 3.25 -6.94 -17.76
C ASN A 130 2.36 -5.99 -18.57
N SER A 131 1.04 -6.02 -18.33
CA SER A 131 0.05 -5.18 -19.03
C SER A 131 0.30 -3.69 -18.79
N LYS A 132 0.10 -2.90 -19.86
CA LYS A 132 0.29 -1.45 -19.87
C LYS A 132 -0.84 -0.80 -20.65
N ILE A 133 -1.22 0.40 -20.25
CA ILE A 133 -2.22 1.22 -20.95
C ILE A 133 -1.50 2.29 -21.75
N PHE A 134 -1.75 2.31 -23.07
CA PHE A 134 -1.15 3.27 -23.99
C PHE A 134 -2.20 4.33 -24.38
N PHE A 135 -2.17 5.47 -23.69
CA PHE A 135 -3.08 6.58 -23.96
C PHE A 135 -2.60 7.45 -25.11
N LYS A 136 -3.58 7.96 -25.88
CA LYS A 136 -3.43 9.03 -26.88
C LYS A 136 -3.76 10.41 -26.28
N LEU A 137 -3.65 10.55 -24.96
CA LEU A 137 -3.95 11.78 -24.22
C LEU A 137 -2.71 12.68 -24.12
N ASP A 138 -2.93 13.99 -24.17
CA ASP A 138 -1.91 14.98 -23.84
C ASP A 138 -1.82 15.20 -22.31
N ALA A 139 -0.88 16.04 -21.87
CA ALA A 139 -0.67 16.24 -20.43
C ALA A 139 -1.88 16.88 -19.71
N PRO A 140 -2.56 17.90 -20.28
CA PRO A 140 -3.82 18.41 -19.73
C PRO A 140 -4.92 17.34 -19.64
N SER A 141 -5.17 16.57 -20.69
CA SER A 141 -6.22 15.54 -20.65
C SER A 141 -5.88 14.40 -19.70
N CYS A 142 -4.60 14.00 -19.54
CA CYS A 142 -4.20 13.05 -18.51
C CYS A 142 -4.44 13.58 -17.10
N ARG A 143 -4.18 14.87 -16.88
CA ARG A 143 -4.43 15.51 -15.58
C ARG A 143 -5.92 15.50 -15.26
N GLU A 144 -6.75 15.86 -16.23
CA GLU A 144 -8.21 15.88 -16.10
C GLU A 144 -8.78 14.48 -15.89
N PHE A 145 -8.34 13.50 -16.69
CA PHE A 145 -8.68 12.09 -16.52
C PHE A 145 -8.44 11.63 -15.07
N TYR A 146 -7.27 11.91 -14.51
CA TYR A 146 -6.95 11.52 -13.14
C TYR A 146 -7.88 12.18 -12.11
N GLU A 147 -8.23 13.46 -12.29
CA GLU A 147 -9.14 14.15 -11.36
C GLU A 147 -10.56 13.58 -11.45
N LEU A 148 -11.08 13.33 -12.66
CA LEU A 148 -12.39 12.67 -12.87
C LEU A 148 -12.39 11.26 -12.30
N PHE A 149 -11.31 10.51 -12.52
CA PHE A 149 -11.13 9.17 -11.98
C PHE A 149 -11.16 9.15 -10.46
N LYS A 150 -10.45 10.09 -9.83
CA LYS A 150 -10.44 10.24 -8.37
C LYS A 150 -11.81 10.64 -7.81
N LEU A 151 -12.53 11.52 -8.51
CA LEU A 151 -13.89 11.94 -8.11
C LEU A 151 -14.88 10.78 -8.18
N LYS A 152 -14.84 9.98 -9.26
CA LYS A 152 -15.76 8.86 -9.45
C LYS A 152 -15.46 7.68 -8.52
N PHE A 153 -14.19 7.48 -8.14
CA PHE A 153 -13.74 6.36 -7.29
C PHE A 153 -13.04 6.88 -6.01
N PRO A 154 -13.79 7.38 -5.01
CA PRO A 154 -13.23 8.10 -3.86
C PRO A 154 -12.47 7.23 -2.85
N THR A 155 -12.64 5.89 -2.88
CA THR A 155 -11.80 4.96 -2.12
C THR A 155 -10.34 4.97 -2.56
N ASN A 156 -10.05 5.58 -3.71
CA ASN A 156 -8.71 5.76 -4.24
C ASN A 156 -7.91 6.81 -3.46
N SER A 157 -6.91 6.38 -2.70
CA SER A 157 -5.95 7.25 -2.00
C SER A 157 -4.69 7.57 -2.82
N LEU A 158 -4.60 7.12 -4.08
CA LEU A 158 -3.42 7.34 -4.90
C LEU A 158 -3.19 8.82 -5.15
N SER A 159 -1.93 9.22 -5.02
CA SER A 159 -1.48 10.51 -5.49
C SER A 159 -1.21 10.50 -6.99
N LEU A 160 -1.16 11.69 -7.61
CA LEU A 160 -0.84 11.83 -9.03
C LEU A 160 0.51 11.19 -9.41
N ILE A 161 1.49 11.25 -8.49
CA ILE A 161 2.80 10.64 -8.70
C ILE A 161 2.72 9.11 -8.67
N ASP A 162 1.85 8.55 -7.83
CA ASP A 162 1.61 7.10 -7.81
C ASP A 162 0.98 6.65 -9.13
N PHE A 163 -0.03 7.40 -9.58
CA PHE A 163 -0.80 7.08 -10.78
C PHE A 163 0.03 7.08 -12.07
N PHE A 164 0.87 8.09 -12.30
CA PHE A 164 1.60 8.24 -13.57
C PHE A 164 3.08 7.88 -13.52
N LYS A 165 3.71 7.86 -12.32
CA LYS A 165 5.16 7.62 -12.21
C LYS A 165 5.49 6.32 -11.49
N ARG A 166 4.87 6.04 -10.34
CA ARG A 166 5.22 4.84 -9.55
C ARG A 166 4.59 3.57 -10.11
N SER A 167 3.37 3.66 -10.66
CA SER A 167 2.70 2.53 -11.30
C SER A 167 3.50 1.98 -12.49
N ASP A 168 4.12 2.84 -13.29
CA ASP A 168 4.84 2.52 -14.53
C ASP A 168 4.01 1.71 -15.57
N THR A 169 2.70 1.60 -15.35
CA THR A 169 1.73 0.90 -16.20
C THR A 169 1.10 1.81 -17.25
N ILE A 170 1.16 3.13 -17.06
CA ILE A 170 0.54 4.12 -17.96
C ILE A 170 1.59 4.75 -18.88
N ARG A 171 1.38 4.60 -20.19
CA ARG A 171 2.28 5.08 -21.24
C ARG A 171 1.57 5.98 -22.23
N ARG A 172 2.36 6.78 -22.91
CA ARG A 172 1.94 7.55 -24.08
C ARG A 172 1.85 6.62 -25.29
N LYS A 173 1.21 7.10 -26.36
CA LYS A 173 1.15 6.41 -27.67
C LYS A 173 2.51 5.99 -28.25
N ASP A 174 3.59 6.68 -27.89
CA ASP A 174 4.97 6.37 -28.33
C ASP A 174 5.67 5.32 -27.44
N GLY A 175 4.95 4.75 -26.47
CA GLY A 175 5.45 3.81 -25.48
C GLY A 175 6.28 4.43 -24.36
N LYS A 176 6.56 5.74 -24.42
CA LYS A 176 7.32 6.43 -23.37
C LYS A 176 6.42 6.73 -22.16
N PRO A 177 6.97 6.73 -20.93
CA PRO A 177 6.21 7.18 -19.77
C PRO A 177 5.85 8.66 -19.88
N TYR A 178 4.74 9.03 -19.26
CA TYR A 178 4.40 10.44 -19.07
C TYR A 178 5.39 11.10 -18.10
N LYS A 179 5.79 12.34 -18.39
CA LYS A 179 6.60 13.14 -17.47
C LYS A 179 5.69 13.70 -16.37
N TYR A 180 5.92 13.28 -15.14
CA TYR A 180 5.15 13.72 -13.97
C TYR A 180 5.09 15.25 -13.82
N SER A 181 6.22 15.95 -13.99
CA SER A 181 6.25 17.43 -13.90
C SER A 181 5.31 18.06 -14.92
N THR A 182 5.31 17.56 -16.14
CA THR A 182 4.44 18.07 -17.21
C THR A 182 2.96 17.87 -16.90
N ILE A 183 2.55 16.73 -16.34
CA ILE A 183 1.15 16.50 -15.94
C ILE A 183 0.78 17.35 -14.72
N LYS A 184 1.66 17.43 -13.72
CA LYS A 184 1.44 18.23 -12.51
C LYS A 184 1.20 19.69 -12.85
N ASP A 185 2.03 20.26 -13.72
CA ASP A 185 2.00 21.67 -14.10
C ASP A 185 0.98 21.96 -15.22
N ALA A 186 0.34 20.93 -15.79
CA ALA A 186 -0.64 21.11 -16.86
C ALA A 186 -1.83 21.98 -16.41
N LYS A 187 -2.29 21.81 -15.16
CA LYS A 187 -3.46 22.55 -14.63
C LYS A 187 -3.25 24.07 -14.60
N SER A 188 -2.02 24.54 -14.36
CA SER A 188 -1.73 25.98 -14.33
C SER A 188 -1.58 26.58 -15.72
N ARG A 189 -1.14 25.78 -16.71
CA ARG A 189 -0.93 26.23 -18.10
C ARG A 189 -2.19 26.12 -18.95
N THR A 190 -2.99 25.09 -18.73
CA THR A 190 -4.17 24.77 -19.52
C THR A 190 -5.24 24.18 -18.60
N PRO A 191 -6.14 25.02 -18.04
CA PRO A 191 -7.11 24.59 -17.02
C PRO A 191 -8.14 23.58 -17.52
N VAL A 192 -8.48 23.64 -18.81
CA VAL A 192 -9.46 22.76 -19.47
C VAL A 192 -8.79 22.09 -20.65
N SER A 193 -8.86 20.76 -20.72
CA SER A 193 -8.25 20.04 -21.84
C SER A 193 -9.15 20.07 -23.07
N ASN A 194 -8.56 19.93 -24.26
CA ASN A 194 -9.32 19.86 -25.53
C ASN A 194 -10.28 18.67 -25.59
N ARG A 195 -10.11 17.69 -24.69
CA ARG A 195 -10.94 16.47 -24.58
C ARG A 195 -11.83 16.49 -23.33
N SER A 196 -12.05 17.66 -22.72
CA SER A 196 -12.81 17.78 -21.47
C SER A 196 -14.25 17.25 -21.61
N GLU A 197 -14.95 17.63 -22.67
CA GLU A 197 -16.34 17.20 -22.93
C GLU A 197 -16.42 15.69 -23.14
N ASP A 198 -15.55 15.15 -24.00
CA ASP A 198 -15.44 13.71 -24.24
C ASP A 198 -15.15 12.93 -22.94
N LEU A 199 -14.19 13.40 -22.13
CA LEU A 199 -13.84 12.76 -20.86
C LEU A 199 -15.02 12.77 -19.88
N LYS A 200 -15.71 13.91 -19.72
CA LYS A 200 -16.91 13.99 -18.87
C LYS A 200 -17.99 13.02 -19.33
N ALA A 201 -18.26 12.96 -20.64
CA ALA A 201 -19.23 12.02 -21.21
C ALA A 201 -18.90 10.56 -20.87
N ILE A 202 -17.63 10.16 -20.99
CA ILE A 202 -17.18 8.81 -20.61
C ILE A 202 -17.48 8.55 -19.13
N PHE A 203 -17.13 9.48 -18.22
CA PHE A 203 -17.31 9.28 -16.78
C PHE A 203 -18.76 9.37 -16.29
N GLU A 204 -19.61 10.10 -17.00
CA GLU A 204 -21.05 10.18 -16.74
C GLU A 204 -21.76 8.87 -17.13
N SER A 205 -21.29 8.17 -18.17
CA SER A 205 -21.87 6.90 -18.63
C SER A 205 -21.60 5.68 -17.72
N LEU A 206 -20.70 5.84 -16.73
CA LEU A 206 -20.23 4.80 -15.81
C LEU A 206 -21.22 4.46 -14.71
#